data_AF-A0A969RJF0-F1
#
_entry.id   AF-A0A969RJF0-F1
#
_cell.length_a   1.000
_cell.length_b   1.000
_cell.length_c   1.000
_cell.angle_alpha   90.00
_cell.angle_beta   90.00
_cell.angle_gamma   90.00
#
_symmetry.space_group_name_H-M   'P 1'
#
loop_
_entity.id
_entity.type
_entity.pdbx_description
1 polymer ?
#
loop_
_entity_poly.entity_id
_entity_poly.type
_entity_poly.pdbx_seq_one_letter_code
_entity_poly.pdbx_strand_id
1 'polypeptide(L)'
;MQWLNWRDRLLLIDGAHNPAGAEMLRHYVDHSDRVSHPVRWVIGMLKTKDHEDIFKALLRSGDSLYLVPVPDHLSADLEPLVTLATTVCPGLKECNVYDDVMAGLEASVRENERNSTIVLCGSLYLIGHFFKLTAVETQH
;
A
#
# COMPACT_ATOMS: atom_id res chain seq x y z
N MET A 1 5.25 -6.88 9.71
CA MET A 1 4.26 -5.84 10.07
C MET A 1 4.82 -4.95 11.16
N GLN A 2 4.76 -3.64 10.97
CA GLN A 2 5.18 -2.62 11.94
C GLN A 2 4.21 -1.44 11.87
N TRP A 3 3.79 -0.93 13.03
CA TRP A 3 3.02 0.31 13.12
C TRP A 3 3.95 1.49 13.40
N LEU A 4 3.69 2.63 12.76
CA LEU A 4 4.35 3.89 13.08
C LEU A 4 3.41 5.08 12.93
N ASN A 5 3.78 6.20 13.53
CA ASN A 5 3.11 7.48 13.30
C ASN A 5 3.84 8.23 12.20
N TRP A 6 3.14 8.53 11.11
CA TRP A 6 3.62 9.35 10.00
C TRP A 6 2.66 10.53 9.83
N ARG A 7 3.14 11.77 10.03
CA ARG A 7 2.35 13.02 9.95
C ARG A 7 0.99 12.94 10.67
N ASP A 8 1.02 12.53 11.95
CA ASP A 8 -0.17 12.33 12.80
C ASP A 8 -1.21 11.35 12.23
N ARG A 9 -0.73 10.37 11.45
CA ARG A 9 -1.52 9.23 10.97
C ARG A 9 -0.84 7.93 11.35
N LEU A 10 -1.65 6.98 11.76
CA LEU A 10 -1.19 5.64 12.04
C LEU A 10 -1.00 4.89 10.71
N LEU A 11 0.25 4.55 10.40
CA LEU A 11 0.65 3.84 9.19
C LEU A 11 1.06 2.41 9.56
N LEU A 12 0.45 1.41 8.91
CA LEU A 12 0.91 0.03 8.96
C LEU A 12 1.88 -0.21 7.81
N ILE A 13 3.04 -0.77 8.11
CA ILE A 13 4.06 -1.13 7.13
C ILE A 13 4.26 -2.64 7.12
N ASP A 14 4.27 -3.24 5.93
CA ASP A 14 4.57 -4.66 5.78
C ASP A 14 5.26 -5.03 4.47
N GLY A 15 6.23 -5.93 4.54
CA GLY A 15 7.03 -6.37 3.38
C GLY A 15 6.35 -7.39 2.46
N ALA A 16 5.06 -7.72 2.64
CA ALA A 16 4.32 -8.65 1.81
C ALA A 16 4.48 -8.32 0.32
N HIS A 17 4.96 -9.28 -0.45
CA HIS A 17 5.28 -9.13 -1.88
C HIS A 17 5.09 -10.45 -2.65
N ASN A 18 4.41 -11.43 -2.03
CA ASN A 18 4.03 -12.71 -2.60
C ASN A 18 2.63 -13.09 -2.06
N PRO A 19 1.94 -14.06 -2.67
CA PRO A 19 0.56 -14.40 -2.28
C PRO A 19 0.42 -14.79 -0.80
N ALA A 20 1.27 -15.68 -0.29
CA ALA A 20 1.20 -16.12 1.11
C ALA A 20 1.40 -14.96 2.11
N GLY A 21 2.34 -14.05 1.84
CA GLY A 21 2.56 -12.86 2.65
C GLY A 21 1.38 -11.89 2.58
N ALA A 22 0.78 -11.74 1.40
CA ALA A 22 -0.41 -10.93 1.19
C ALA A 22 -1.63 -11.49 1.96
N GLU A 23 -1.82 -12.80 1.97
CA GLU A 23 -2.85 -13.48 2.77
C GLU A 23 -2.66 -13.22 4.27
N MET A 24 -1.42 -13.35 4.77
CA MET A 24 -1.11 -13.07 6.18
C MET A 24 -1.34 -11.60 6.54
N LEU A 25 -0.95 -10.67 5.67
CA LEU A 25 -1.19 -9.24 5.85
C LEU A 25 -2.69 -8.93 5.88
N ARG A 26 -3.46 -9.47 4.94
CA ARG A 26 -4.92 -9.30 4.92
C ARG A 26 -5.57 -9.89 6.16
N HIS A 27 -5.18 -11.11 6.54
CA HIS A 27 -5.71 -11.75 7.75
C HIS A 27 -5.45 -10.88 8.98
N TYR A 28 -4.26 -10.31 9.14
CA TYR A 28 -3.98 -9.38 10.22
C TYR A 28 -4.87 -8.13 10.16
N VAL A 29 -4.99 -7.53 8.98
CA VAL A 29 -5.82 -6.34 8.74
C VAL A 29 -7.29 -6.58 9.05
N ASP A 30 -7.82 -7.77 8.75
CA ASP A 30 -9.21 -8.13 9.01
C ASP A 30 -9.53 -8.37 10.49
N HIS A 31 -8.55 -8.80 11.28
CA HIS A 31 -8.77 -9.25 12.66
C HIS A 31 -8.14 -8.33 13.71
N SER A 32 -7.55 -7.21 13.32
CA SER A 32 -6.91 -6.28 14.25
C SER A 32 -7.85 -5.16 14.66
N ASP A 33 -8.12 -5.02 15.96
CA ASP A 33 -8.88 -3.89 16.53
C ASP A 33 -8.22 -2.52 16.34
N ARG A 34 -6.94 -2.50 15.91
CA ARG A 34 -6.19 -1.28 15.59
C ARG A 34 -6.42 -0.80 14.16
N VAL A 35 -7.01 -1.65 13.32
CA VAL A 35 -7.28 -1.36 11.92
C VAL A 35 -8.71 -0.88 11.80
N SER A 36 -8.90 0.10 10.93
CA SER A 36 -10.22 0.63 10.60
C SER A 36 -10.44 0.56 9.10
N HIS A 37 -11.63 0.08 8.73
CA HIS A 37 -12.02 -0.21 7.36
C HIS A 37 -12.94 0.89 6.80
N PRO A 38 -12.96 1.10 5.47
CA PRO A 38 -12.15 0.42 4.45
C PRO A 38 -10.68 0.83 4.51
N VAL A 39 -9.82 -0.02 3.94
CA VAL A 39 -8.36 0.13 4.00
C VAL A 39 -7.85 0.91 2.79
N ARG A 40 -6.81 1.71 3.02
CA ARG A 40 -6.08 2.45 2.00
C ARG A 40 -4.72 1.81 1.78
N TRP A 41 -4.52 1.24 0.62
CA TRP A 41 -3.31 0.50 0.28
C TRP A 41 -2.39 1.34 -0.58
N VAL A 42 -1.22 1.70 -0.04
CA VAL A 42 -0.12 2.24 -0.85
C VAL A 42 0.81 1.08 -1.20
N ILE A 43 0.84 0.70 -2.47
CA ILE A 43 1.52 -0.52 -2.91
C ILE A 43 2.50 -0.22 -4.04
N GLY A 44 3.74 -0.66 -3.88
CA GLY A 44 4.70 -0.78 -4.97
C GLY A 44 5.28 -2.19 -5.02
N MET A 45 5.23 -2.81 -6.19
CA MET A 45 5.69 -4.20 -6.40
C MET A 45 6.75 -4.28 -7.49
N LEU A 46 7.62 -5.27 -7.40
CA LEU A 46 8.56 -5.58 -8.48
C LEU A 46 7.85 -6.30 -9.63
N LYS A 47 8.37 -6.15 -10.85
CA LYS A 47 7.83 -6.75 -12.08
C LYS A 47 7.72 -8.27 -12.03
N THR A 48 8.58 -8.93 -11.26
CA THR A 48 8.65 -10.40 -11.18
C THR A 48 7.69 -11.03 -10.18
N LYS A 49 6.82 -10.23 -9.55
CA LYS A 49 5.89 -10.73 -8.52
C LYS A 49 4.56 -11.18 -9.13
N ASP A 50 3.86 -12.03 -8.41
CA ASP A 50 2.52 -12.50 -8.78
C ASP A 50 1.48 -11.45 -8.38
N HIS A 51 1.33 -10.43 -9.22
CA HIS A 51 0.50 -9.27 -8.90
C HIS A 51 -0.98 -9.64 -8.74
N GLU A 52 -1.46 -10.58 -9.55
CA GLU A 52 -2.87 -10.97 -9.55
C GLU A 52 -3.25 -11.66 -8.24
N ASP A 53 -2.46 -12.66 -7.81
CA ASP A 53 -2.76 -13.39 -6.59
C ASP A 53 -2.49 -12.55 -5.33
N ILE A 54 -1.52 -11.63 -5.37
CA ILE A 54 -1.34 -10.61 -4.32
C ILE A 54 -2.59 -9.72 -4.21
N PHE A 55 -3.12 -9.21 -5.32
CA PHE A 55 -4.32 -8.36 -5.29
C PHE A 55 -5.56 -9.13 -4.86
N LYS A 56 -5.75 -10.38 -5.29
CA LYS A 56 -6.85 -11.24 -4.82
C LYS A 56 -6.80 -11.45 -3.31
N ALA A 57 -5.59 -11.66 -2.77
CA ALA A 57 -5.40 -11.82 -1.34
C ALA A 57 -5.73 -10.54 -0.57
N LEU A 58 -5.23 -9.37 -1.00
CA LEU A 58 -5.32 -8.10 -0.25
C LEU A 58 -6.65 -7.36 -0.40
N LEU A 59 -7.16 -7.21 -1.62
CA LEU A 59 -8.15 -6.18 -1.94
C LEU A 59 -9.56 -6.63 -1.55
N ARG A 60 -10.32 -5.71 -0.98
CA ARG A 60 -11.75 -5.89 -0.66
C ARG A 60 -12.57 -4.74 -1.22
N SER A 61 -13.86 -4.98 -1.44
CA SER A 61 -14.79 -3.94 -1.88
C SER A 61 -14.78 -2.77 -0.90
N GLY A 62 -14.73 -1.54 -1.43
CA GLY A 62 -14.62 -0.30 -0.66
C GLY A 62 -13.19 0.13 -0.33
N ASP A 63 -12.18 -0.74 -0.45
CA ASP A 63 -10.77 -0.37 -0.28
C ASP A 63 -10.35 0.64 -1.36
N SER A 64 -9.29 1.41 -1.07
CA SER A 64 -8.67 2.36 -2.01
C SER A 64 -7.23 1.95 -2.27
N LEU A 65 -6.79 2.01 -3.52
CA LEU A 65 -5.47 1.57 -3.96
C LEU A 65 -4.67 2.72 -4.58
N TYR A 66 -3.47 2.93 -4.08
CA TYR A 66 -2.51 3.96 -4.48
C TYR A 66 -1.24 3.23 -4.93
N LEU A 67 -1.08 3.09 -6.25
CA LEU A 67 0.04 2.39 -6.85
C LEU A 67 1.22 3.33 -7.04
N VAL A 68 2.40 2.89 -6.63
CA VAL A 68 3.65 3.68 -6.68
C VAL A 68 4.78 2.85 -7.26
N PRO A 69 5.77 3.46 -7.94
CA PRO A 69 6.93 2.72 -8.42
C PRO A 69 7.83 2.30 -7.24
N VAL A 70 8.58 1.20 -7.44
CA VAL A 70 9.68 0.84 -6.54
C VAL A 70 10.98 1.46 -7.10
N PRO A 71 11.54 2.51 -6.47
CA PRO A 71 12.69 3.23 -7.01
C PRO A 71 13.94 2.35 -7.06
N ASP A 72 14.83 2.61 -8.03
CA ASP A 72 16.10 1.92 -8.25
C ASP A 72 16.00 0.40 -8.50
N HIS A 73 14.80 -0.12 -8.76
CA HIS A 73 14.54 -1.53 -8.99
C HIS A 73 13.63 -1.76 -10.20
N LEU A 74 13.53 -3.01 -10.64
CA LEU A 74 12.60 -3.42 -11.70
C LEU A 74 11.16 -3.38 -11.17
N SER A 75 10.61 -2.17 -11.07
CA SER A 75 9.22 -1.92 -10.71
C SER A 75 8.27 -2.54 -11.72
N ALA A 76 7.10 -2.97 -11.26
CA ALA A 76 5.99 -3.31 -12.13
C ALA A 76 5.46 -2.05 -12.85
N ASP A 77 4.93 -2.25 -14.05
CA ASP A 77 4.28 -1.20 -14.83
C ASP A 77 2.92 -0.88 -14.18
N LEU A 78 2.68 0.40 -13.85
CA LEU A 78 1.54 0.78 -12.99
C LEU A 78 0.19 0.73 -13.73
N GLU A 79 0.13 1.13 -14.99
CA GLU A 79 -1.12 1.12 -15.78
C GLU A 79 -1.71 -0.30 -15.95
N PRO A 80 -0.91 -1.34 -16.28
CA PRO A 80 -1.38 -2.71 -16.22
C PRO A 80 -1.87 -3.13 -14.82
N LEU A 81 -1.23 -2.66 -13.75
CA LEU A 81 -1.66 -2.96 -12.38
C LEU A 81 -3.01 -2.32 -12.02
N VAL A 82 -3.30 -1.11 -12.51
CA VAL A 82 -4.64 -0.49 -12.34
C VAL A 82 -5.71 -1.37 -13.00
N THR A 83 -5.46 -1.80 -14.23
CA THR A 83 -6.38 -2.67 -14.98
C THR A 83 -6.58 -4.00 -14.26
N LEU A 84 -5.50 -4.58 -13.75
CA LEU A 84 -5.53 -5.85 -13.02
C LEU A 84 -6.29 -5.71 -11.69
N ALA A 85 -6.00 -4.68 -10.91
CA ALA A 85 -6.64 -4.45 -9.62
C ALA A 85 -8.14 -4.22 -9.74
N THR A 86 -8.56 -3.42 -10.74
CA THR A 86 -9.98 -3.16 -11.02
C THR A 86 -10.70 -4.38 -11.59
N THR A 87 -10.00 -5.25 -12.30
CA THR A 87 -10.54 -6.55 -12.75
C THR A 87 -10.72 -7.52 -11.58
N VAL A 88 -9.71 -7.64 -10.72
CA VAL A 88 -9.70 -8.53 -9.55
C VAL A 88 -10.71 -8.06 -8.49
N CYS A 89 -10.83 -6.75 -8.27
CA CYS A 89 -11.73 -6.16 -7.30
C CYS A 89 -12.50 -4.98 -7.91
N PRO A 90 -13.59 -5.23 -8.66
CA PRO A 90 -14.39 -4.17 -9.27
C PRO A 90 -15.06 -3.21 -8.27
N GLY A 91 -15.14 -3.62 -7.00
CA GLY A 91 -15.70 -2.83 -5.90
C GLY A 91 -14.72 -1.88 -5.23
N LEU A 92 -13.49 -1.73 -5.73
CA LEU A 92 -12.57 -0.71 -5.22
C LEU A 92 -13.21 0.67 -5.30
N LYS A 93 -13.04 1.47 -4.25
CA LYS A 93 -13.51 2.84 -4.21
C LYS A 93 -12.73 3.72 -5.18
N GLU A 94 -11.41 3.52 -5.23
CA GLU A 94 -10.51 4.17 -6.17
C GLU A 94 -9.23 3.36 -6.37
N CYS A 95 -8.61 3.51 -7.53
CA CYS A 95 -7.34 2.90 -7.90
C CYS A 95 -6.57 3.88 -8.77
N ASN A 96 -5.54 4.52 -8.21
CA ASN A 96 -4.78 5.57 -8.89
C ASN A 96 -3.27 5.30 -8.82
N VAL A 97 -2.52 5.88 -9.75
CA VAL A 97 -1.06 5.83 -9.79
C VAL A 97 -0.47 7.15 -9.30
N TYR A 98 0.70 7.08 -8.69
CA TYR A 98 1.44 8.24 -8.19
C TYR A 98 2.92 8.10 -8.49
N ASP A 99 3.60 9.24 -8.64
CA ASP A 99 5.00 9.31 -9.09
C ASP A 99 5.98 8.70 -8.09
N ASP A 100 5.67 8.75 -6.79
CA ASP A 100 6.49 8.17 -5.74
C ASP A 100 5.68 7.80 -4.48
N VAL A 101 6.36 7.17 -3.52
CA VAL A 101 5.76 6.71 -2.26
C VAL A 101 5.22 7.84 -1.39
N MET A 102 5.84 9.02 -1.41
CA MET A 102 5.39 10.16 -0.61
C MET A 102 4.12 10.75 -1.21
N ALA A 103 4.08 10.93 -2.54
CA ALA A 103 2.88 11.38 -3.25
C ALA A 103 1.71 10.40 -3.04
N GLY A 104 1.96 9.09 -3.11
CA GLY A 104 0.93 8.07 -2.82
C GLY A 104 0.43 8.09 -1.38
N LEU A 105 1.34 8.20 -0.41
CA LEU A 105 0.97 8.33 1.01
C LEU A 105 0.20 9.63 1.28
N GLU A 106 0.64 10.77 0.75
CA GLU A 106 -0.04 12.06 0.89
C GLU A 106 -1.44 12.02 0.31
N ALA A 107 -1.60 11.47 -0.89
CA ALA A 107 -2.91 11.32 -1.52
C ALA A 107 -3.85 10.37 -0.76
N SER A 108 -3.30 9.40 -0.04
CA SER A 108 -4.06 8.49 0.83
C SER A 108 -4.56 9.17 2.12
N VAL A 109 -4.02 10.32 2.50
CA VAL A 109 -4.49 11.09 3.65
C VAL A 109 -5.61 12.03 3.22
N ARG A 110 -6.86 11.67 3.51
CA ARG A 110 -8.01 12.58 3.35
C ARG A 110 -8.60 12.98 4.69
N GLU A 111 -8.85 14.27 4.87
CA GLU A 111 -9.33 14.84 6.14
C GLU A 111 -10.71 14.31 6.58
N ASN A 112 -11.58 14.02 5.63
CA ASN A 112 -12.94 13.50 5.86
C ASN A 112 -12.97 11.99 6.21
N GLU A 113 -11.82 11.31 6.12
CA GLU A 113 -11.69 9.86 6.26
C GLU A 113 -10.47 9.54 7.16
N ARG A 114 -10.36 10.27 8.27
CA ARG A 114 -9.34 10.04 9.31
C ARG A 114 -9.42 8.66 9.94
N ASN A 115 -10.55 7.98 9.80
CA ASN A 115 -10.81 6.67 10.37
C ASN A 115 -10.45 5.52 9.43
N SER A 116 -9.81 5.75 8.27
CA SER A 116 -9.32 4.65 7.43
C SER A 116 -7.85 4.38 7.70
N THR A 117 -7.49 3.12 7.92
CA THR A 117 -6.09 2.71 8.06
C THR A 117 -5.36 2.79 6.73
N ILE A 118 -4.17 3.38 6.74
CA ILE A 118 -3.24 3.38 5.61
C ILE A 118 -2.24 2.25 5.80
N VAL A 119 -2.01 1.48 4.75
CA VAL A 119 -1.05 0.36 4.72
C VAL A 119 -0.06 0.58 3.59
N LEU A 120 1.24 0.63 3.90
CA LEU A 120 2.33 0.64 2.93
C LEU A 120 2.92 -0.77 2.79
N CYS A 121 2.83 -1.37 1.61
CA CYS A 121 3.36 -2.72 1.37
C CYS A 121 3.79 -2.96 -0.09
N GLY A 122 4.06 -4.23 -0.45
CA GLY A 122 4.39 -4.67 -1.80
C GLY A 122 5.88 -4.91 -2.07
N SER A 123 6.76 -4.28 -1.28
CA SER A 123 8.21 -4.42 -1.45
C SER A 123 9.00 -3.96 -0.23
N LEU A 124 9.95 -4.79 0.22
CA LEU A 124 10.94 -4.39 1.23
C LEU A 124 11.84 -3.23 0.75
N TYR A 125 12.07 -3.12 -0.56
CA TYR A 125 12.86 -2.02 -1.14
C TYR A 125 12.10 -0.68 -1.07
N LEU A 126 10.80 -0.70 -1.34
CA LEU A 126 9.93 0.47 -1.20
C LEU A 126 9.93 0.98 0.25
N ILE A 127 9.79 0.05 1.19
CA ILE A 127 9.82 0.35 2.63
C ILE A 127 11.19 0.92 3.05
N GLY A 128 12.27 0.32 2.58
CA GLY A 128 13.63 0.83 2.83
C GLY A 128 13.84 2.23 2.26
N HIS A 129 13.30 2.52 1.07
CA HIS A 129 13.33 3.86 0.48
C HIS A 129 12.52 4.86 1.31
N PHE A 130 11.29 4.52 1.69
CA PHE A 130 10.45 5.34 2.56
C PHE A 130 11.15 5.71 3.89
N PHE A 131 11.82 4.75 4.53
CA PHE A 131 12.57 5.03 5.75
C PHE A 131 13.77 5.96 5.53
N LYS A 132 14.44 5.90 4.38
CA LYS A 132 15.51 6.84 4.05
C LYS A 132 14.98 8.27 3.91
N LEU A 133 13.82 8.45 3.27
CA LEU A 133 13.20 9.78 3.11
C LEU A 133 12.81 10.38 4.46
N THR A 134 12.14 9.61 5.32
CA THR A 134 11.64 10.09 6.62
C THR A 134 12.76 10.31 7.64
N ALA A 135 13.87 9.57 7.55
CA ALA A 135 15.06 9.82 8.36
C ALA A 135 15.73 11.18 8.05
N VAL A 136 15.67 11.63 6.80
CA VAL A 136 16.24 12.92 6.37
C VAL A 136 15.36 14.10 6.84
N GLU A 137 14.04 13.93 6.85
CA GLU A 137 13.09 14.96 7.32
C GLU A 137 13.22 15.26 8.83
N THR A 138 13.75 14.33 9.64
CA THR A 138 13.88 14.52 11.10
C THR A 138 15.13 15.34 11.50
N GLN A 139 15.97 15.72 10.54
CA GLN A 139 17.21 16.46 10.77
C GLN A 139 17.15 17.96 10.41
N HIS A 140 15.98 18.50 10.10
CA HIS A 140 15.77 19.94 9.82
C HIS A 140 14.65 20.49 10.72
#